data_AF-A0A0Q9LAD5-F1
#
_entry.id   AF-A0A0Q9LAD5-F1
#
_cell.length_a   1.000
_cell.length_b   1.000
_cell.length_c   1.000
_cell.angle_alpha   90.00
_cell.angle_beta   90.00
_cell.angle_gamma   90.00
#
_symmetry.space_group_name_H-M   'P 1'
#
loop_
_entity.id
_entity.type
_entity.pdbx_description
1 polymer ?
#
loop_
_entity_poly.entity_id
_entity_poly.type
_entity_poly.pdbx_seq_one_letter_code
_entity_poly.pdbx_strand_id
1 'polypeptide(L)'
;MITLIGASLLLSTSAGVYAGANLEEIQAYLNNDLKVKVNGKQVQLLDADGNVVTPITFNGNTYLPARAIANSLNVAVDYDAATSSVLFGEKVEGTPINADQVFYQAVKDPKLTQYKSKDYIEVIRQIGTSDSNFTLKPKKKFQSLYLQVAAIGTDVDIKIIDRDSRLLKQDTVTVNDGLKVIEANIAGLDEVTVLYATDKDTAETGVFIPLTTSYYK
;
A
#
# COMPACT_ATOMS: atom_id res chain seq x y z
N MET A 1 -42.05 51.28 -37.94
CA MET A 1 -42.19 49.80 -38.06
C MET A 1 -40.80 49.25 -38.39
N ILE A 2 -40.14 48.34 -37.69
CA ILE A 2 -40.38 47.36 -36.61
C ILE A 2 -39.00 47.18 -35.93
N THR A 3 -38.81 47.49 -34.65
CA THR A 3 -38.76 46.58 -33.47
C THR A 3 -37.62 45.55 -33.43
N LEU A 4 -36.74 45.73 -32.41
CA LEU A 4 -36.10 44.77 -31.48
C LEU A 4 -36.05 43.25 -31.78
N ILE A 5 -34.96 42.60 -31.34
CA ILE A 5 -34.77 41.23 -30.75
C ILE A 5 -33.34 40.78 -31.14
N GLY A 6 -32.43 40.29 -30.31
CA GLY A 6 -32.48 39.76 -28.95
C GLY A 6 -31.53 38.53 -28.87
N ALA A 7 -30.54 38.63 -27.97
CA ALA A 7 -29.79 37.61 -27.23
C ALA A 7 -29.54 36.18 -27.79
N SER A 8 -28.29 35.70 -27.59
CA SER A 8 -28.03 34.61 -26.62
C SER A 8 -26.53 34.37 -26.40
N LEU A 9 -26.03 34.79 -25.23
CA LEU A 9 -24.87 34.16 -24.59
C LEU A 9 -25.30 32.75 -24.17
N LEU A 10 -24.67 31.72 -24.73
CA LEU A 10 -24.76 30.36 -24.21
C LEU A 10 -23.80 30.23 -23.02
N LEU A 11 -24.25 30.65 -21.84
CA LEU A 11 -23.66 30.23 -20.57
C LEU A 11 -24.10 28.79 -20.31
N SER A 12 -23.34 27.82 -20.82
CA SER A 12 -23.50 26.42 -20.43
C SER A 12 -22.89 26.22 -19.04
N THR A 13 -23.61 26.61 -18.00
CA THR A 13 -23.32 26.19 -16.63
C THR A 13 -23.78 24.74 -16.47
N SER A 14 -22.94 23.81 -16.89
CA SER A 14 -23.04 22.43 -16.38
C SER A 14 -22.56 22.45 -14.93
N ALA A 15 -23.45 22.85 -14.01
CA ALA A 15 -23.27 22.66 -12.58
C ALA A 15 -23.30 21.15 -12.32
N GLY A 16 -22.14 20.50 -12.38
CA GLY A 16 -21.96 19.18 -11.79
C GLY A 16 -22.18 19.34 -10.29
N VAL A 17 -23.14 18.60 -9.74
CA VAL A 17 -23.38 18.55 -8.29
C VAL A 17 -22.16 17.88 -7.66
N TYR A 18 -21.17 18.67 -7.24
CA TYR A 18 -20.15 18.22 -6.31
C TYR A 18 -20.82 18.12 -4.94
N ALA A 19 -20.96 16.90 -4.44
CA ALA A 19 -21.51 16.65 -3.12
C ALA A 19 -20.71 17.43 -2.05
N GLY A 20 -21.34 18.44 -1.45
CA GLY A 20 -21.13 18.85 -0.06
C GLY A 20 -19.71 19.20 0.41
N ALA A 21 -18.85 19.76 -0.43
CA ALA A 21 -17.62 20.39 0.05
C ALA A 21 -17.83 21.92 0.07
N ASN A 22 -17.60 22.55 1.23
CA ASN A 22 -17.54 24.02 1.37
C ASN A 22 -16.28 24.53 0.65
N LEU A 23 -16.25 24.40 -0.67
CA LEU A 23 -15.13 24.81 -1.51
C LEU A 23 -15.29 26.29 -1.84
N GLU A 24 -14.24 27.05 -1.58
CA GLU A 24 -14.13 28.43 -2.05
C GLU A 24 -13.41 28.43 -3.40
N GLU A 25 -14.03 29.05 -4.40
CA GLU A 25 -13.41 29.22 -5.70
C GLU A 25 -12.34 30.31 -5.62
N ILE A 26 -11.14 30.01 -6.14
CA ILE A 26 -10.02 30.94 -6.22
C ILE A 26 -9.46 31.02 -7.64
N GLN A 27 -8.84 32.15 -7.98
CA GLN A 27 -8.02 32.27 -9.19
C GLN A 27 -6.54 32.14 -8.83
N ALA A 28 -5.85 31.17 -9.41
CA ALA A 28 -4.43 30.89 -9.17
C ALA A 28 -3.67 30.67 -10.48
N TYR A 29 -2.34 30.79 -10.45
CA TYR A 29 -1.48 30.58 -11.61
C TYR A 29 -0.82 29.20 -11.54
N LEU A 30 -0.87 28.44 -12.64
CA LEU A 30 -0.04 27.25 -12.80
C LEU A 30 1.42 27.68 -12.99
N ASN A 31 2.31 27.19 -12.13
CA ASN A 31 3.71 27.60 -12.08
C ASN A 31 4.63 26.52 -12.70
N ASN A 32 4.72 26.52 -14.03
CA ASN A 32 5.53 25.55 -14.79
C ASN A 32 7.05 25.78 -14.65
N ASP A 33 7.47 26.99 -14.24
CA ASP A 33 8.89 27.33 -14.08
C ASP A 33 9.47 26.88 -12.74
N LEU A 34 8.62 26.47 -11.79
CA LEU A 34 9.05 26.04 -10.47
C LEU A 34 9.78 24.69 -10.53
N LYS A 35 11.03 24.69 -10.06
CA LYS A 35 11.83 23.47 -9.92
C LYS A 35 11.80 23.00 -8.47
N VAL A 36 11.19 21.84 -8.23
CA VAL A 36 11.17 21.21 -6.91
C VAL A 36 12.35 20.27 -6.75
N LYS A 37 13.03 20.35 -5.60
CA LYS A 37 14.10 19.44 -5.23
C LYS A 37 13.77 18.73 -3.92
N VAL A 38 13.90 17.41 -3.90
CA VAL A 38 13.78 16.56 -2.71
C VAL A 38 15.13 15.88 -2.50
N ASN A 39 15.67 15.98 -1.28
CA ASN A 39 17.01 15.47 -0.94
C ASN A 39 18.10 15.95 -1.93
N GLY A 40 18.03 17.23 -2.31
CA GLY A 40 18.98 17.89 -3.22
C GLY A 40 18.80 17.53 -4.70
N LYS A 41 17.96 16.55 -5.05
CA LYS A 41 17.71 16.12 -6.43
C LYS A 41 16.44 16.76 -6.97
N GLN A 42 16.48 17.26 -8.21
CA GLN A 42 15.28 17.76 -8.87
C GLN A 42 14.32 16.58 -9.12
N VAL A 43 13.05 16.76 -8.77
CA VAL A 43 12.00 15.76 -8.94
C VAL A 43 10.94 16.28 -9.90
N GLN A 44 10.39 15.37 -10.70
CA GLN A 44 9.16 15.63 -11.43
C GLN A 44 7.98 15.33 -10.51
N LEU A 45 7.04 16.27 -10.40
CA LEU A 45 5.86 16.08 -9.57
C LEU A 45 4.85 15.25 -10.34
N LEU A 46 4.53 14.07 -9.81
CA LEU A 46 3.61 13.13 -10.41
C LEU A 46 2.43 12.85 -9.48
N ASP A 47 1.24 12.66 -10.04
CA ASP A 47 0.08 12.14 -9.31
C ASP A 47 0.18 10.61 -9.08
N ALA A 48 -0.92 10.00 -8.63
CA ALA A 48 -0.98 8.56 -8.38
C ALA A 48 -0.92 7.70 -9.65
N ASP A 49 -1.34 8.26 -10.77
CA ASP A 49 -1.42 7.60 -12.08
C ASP A 49 -0.15 7.84 -12.92
N GLY A 50 0.80 8.62 -12.39
CA GLY A 50 2.06 8.96 -13.04
C GLY A 50 1.96 10.16 -13.98
N ASN A 51 0.87 10.93 -13.93
CA ASN A 51 0.74 12.15 -14.73
C ASN A 51 1.47 13.31 -14.05
N VAL A 52 2.06 14.19 -14.86
CA VAL A 52 2.71 15.41 -14.37
C VAL A 52 1.66 16.34 -13.76
N VAL A 53 1.92 16.78 -12.54
CA VAL A 53 1.10 17.76 -11.83
C VAL A 53 1.87 19.06 -11.62
N THR A 54 1.28 20.17 -12.05
CA THR A 54 1.92 21.49 -11.96
C THR A 54 1.59 22.16 -10.62
N PRO A 55 2.58 22.69 -9.89
CA PRO A 55 2.37 23.57 -8.74
C PRO A 55 1.49 24.78 -9.07
N ILE A 56 0.84 25.34 -8.06
CA ILE A 56 0.13 26.61 -8.21
C ILE A 56 0.78 27.71 -7.38
N THR A 57 0.75 28.93 -7.90
CA THR A 57 1.04 30.15 -7.16
C THR A 57 -0.26 30.88 -6.90
N PHE A 58 -0.56 31.14 -5.63
CA PHE A 58 -1.74 31.87 -5.20
C PHE A 58 -1.35 32.90 -4.13
N ASN A 59 -1.70 34.16 -4.35
CA ASN A 59 -1.38 35.29 -3.47
C ASN A 59 0.12 35.35 -3.07
N GLY A 60 1.02 35.15 -4.04
CA GLY A 60 2.47 35.17 -3.82
C GLY A 60 3.04 33.92 -3.13
N ASN A 61 2.18 32.99 -2.70
CA ASN A 61 2.58 31.73 -2.07
C ASN A 61 2.57 30.58 -3.08
N THR A 62 3.49 29.64 -2.88
CA THR A 62 3.58 28.42 -3.69
C THR A 62 2.90 27.26 -2.99
N TYR A 63 2.04 26.54 -3.70
CA TYR A 63 1.37 25.33 -3.22
C TYR A 63 1.80 24.15 -4.08
N LEU A 64 2.21 23.08 -3.40
CA LEU A 64 2.72 21.87 -4.04
C LEU A 64 1.71 20.73 -3.90
N PRO A 65 1.52 19.90 -4.95
CA PRO A 65 0.76 18.67 -4.84
C PRO A 65 1.37 17.75 -3.78
N ALA A 66 0.69 17.61 -2.64
CA ALA A 66 1.25 16.91 -1.48
C ALA A 66 1.59 15.43 -1.78
N ARG A 67 0.76 14.76 -2.59
CA ARG A 67 1.00 13.38 -3.04
C ARG A 67 2.29 13.24 -3.84
N ALA A 68 2.60 14.20 -4.72
CA ALA A 68 3.83 14.18 -5.51
C ALA A 68 5.09 14.30 -4.65
N ILE A 69 5.02 15.14 -3.61
CA ILE A 69 6.10 15.29 -2.63
C ILE A 69 6.25 14.03 -1.79
N ALA A 70 5.16 13.47 -1.30
CA ALA A 70 5.16 12.25 -0.51
C ALA A 70 5.71 11.05 -1.30
N ASN A 71 5.32 10.89 -2.58
CA ASN A 71 5.90 9.89 -3.47
C ASN A 71 7.42 10.03 -3.60
N SER A 72 7.92 11.27 -3.71
CA SER A 72 9.37 11.55 -3.77
C SER A 72 10.11 11.23 -2.46
N LEU A 73 9.37 11.13 -1.35
CA LEU A 73 9.86 10.81 -0.01
C LEU A 73 9.57 9.35 0.40
N ASN A 74 8.99 8.54 -0.48
CA ASN A 74 8.48 7.19 -0.17
C ASN A 74 7.53 7.18 1.04
N VAL A 75 6.65 8.17 1.12
CA VAL A 75 5.59 8.24 2.13
C VAL A 75 4.27 7.91 1.45
N ALA A 76 3.61 6.85 1.91
CA ALA A 76 2.28 6.48 1.47
C ALA A 76 1.29 7.62 1.73
N VAL A 77 0.37 7.84 0.79
CA VAL A 77 -0.71 8.83 0.92
C VAL A 77 -2.03 8.18 0.59
N ASP A 78 -3.00 8.37 1.48
CA ASP A 78 -4.38 7.93 1.27
C ASP A 78 -5.37 9.06 1.55
N TYR A 79 -6.59 8.91 1.03
CA TYR A 79 -7.69 9.81 1.32
C TYR A 79 -8.87 9.04 1.92
N ASP A 80 -9.20 9.35 3.16
CA ASP A 80 -10.38 8.82 3.83
C ASP A 80 -11.58 9.74 3.54
N ALA A 81 -12.45 9.30 2.65
CA ALA A 81 -13.67 10.02 2.28
C ALA A 81 -14.69 10.10 3.44
N ALA A 82 -14.70 9.13 4.37
CA ALA A 82 -15.65 9.11 5.47
C ALA A 82 -15.37 10.23 6.48
N THR A 83 -14.09 10.56 6.68
CA THR A 83 -13.64 11.64 7.59
C THR A 83 -13.14 12.88 6.86
N SER A 84 -13.16 12.89 5.52
CA SER A 84 -12.57 13.95 4.68
C SER A 84 -11.11 14.26 5.03
N SER A 85 -10.31 13.21 5.30
CA SER A 85 -8.93 13.35 5.78
C SER A 85 -7.90 12.83 4.77
N VAL A 86 -6.76 13.52 4.67
CA VAL A 86 -5.58 13.02 3.94
C VAL A 86 -4.62 12.39 4.94
N LEU A 87 -4.27 11.14 4.73
CA LEU A 87 -3.37 10.37 5.58
C LEU A 87 -1.98 10.30 4.94
N PHE A 88 -0.94 10.51 5.74
CA PHE A 88 0.45 10.34 5.33
C PHE A 88 1.12 9.28 6.20
N GLY A 89 1.81 8.33 5.56
CA GLY A 89 2.51 7.27 6.25
C GLY A 89 1.60 6.10 6.64
N GLU A 90 1.79 5.57 7.84
CA GLU A 90 1.07 4.38 8.32
C GLU A 90 -0.40 4.64 8.59
N LYS A 91 -1.24 3.68 8.20
CA LYS A 91 -2.64 3.62 8.63
C LYS A 91 -2.75 3.16 10.08
N VAL A 92 -3.70 3.75 10.81
CA VAL A 92 -4.01 3.32 12.19
C VAL A 92 -4.49 1.86 12.19
N GLU A 93 -5.40 1.55 11.28
CA GLU A 93 -5.91 0.19 11.07
C GLU A 93 -5.10 -0.56 10.01
N GLY A 94 -4.81 -1.83 10.28
CA GLY A 94 -4.10 -2.69 9.34
C GLY A 94 -5.00 -3.14 8.20
N THR A 95 -4.48 -3.10 6.97
CA THR A 95 -5.15 -3.68 5.79
C THR A 95 -4.67 -5.11 5.58
N PRO A 96 -5.53 -6.15 5.63
CA PRO A 96 -5.12 -7.54 5.40
C PRO A 96 -4.38 -7.71 4.07
N ILE A 97 -3.34 -8.55 4.05
CA ILE A 97 -2.51 -8.73 2.85
C ILE A 97 -3.25 -9.37 1.68
N ASN A 98 -4.39 -10.03 1.92
CA ASN A 98 -5.28 -10.57 0.91
C ASN A 98 -6.44 -9.65 0.49
N ALA A 99 -6.57 -8.45 1.04
CA ALA A 99 -7.68 -7.55 0.74
C ALA A 99 -7.76 -7.21 -0.76
N ASP A 100 -6.61 -6.97 -1.39
CA ASP A 100 -6.49 -6.56 -2.80
C ASP A 100 -5.63 -7.53 -3.65
N GLN A 101 -5.41 -8.75 -3.16
CA GLN A 101 -4.55 -9.74 -3.81
C GLN A 101 -5.07 -11.17 -3.61
N VAL A 102 -5.13 -11.94 -4.70
CA VAL A 102 -5.42 -13.38 -4.67
C VAL A 102 -4.11 -14.17 -4.55
N PHE A 103 -4.10 -15.18 -3.68
CA PHE A 103 -2.98 -16.08 -3.47
C PHE A 103 -3.35 -17.48 -3.94
N TYR A 104 -2.83 -17.92 -5.09
CA TYR A 104 -3.16 -19.23 -5.67
C TYR A 104 -2.72 -20.41 -4.81
N GLN A 105 -1.69 -20.23 -3.99
CA GLN A 105 -1.20 -21.24 -3.04
C GLN A 105 -1.90 -21.19 -1.67
N ALA A 106 -2.91 -20.32 -1.50
CA ALA A 106 -3.63 -20.23 -0.24
C ALA A 106 -4.58 -21.42 -0.06
N VAL A 107 -4.67 -21.87 1.19
CA VAL A 107 -5.56 -22.93 1.64
C VAL A 107 -6.75 -22.29 2.36
N LYS A 108 -7.95 -22.80 2.09
CA LYS A 108 -9.23 -22.33 2.68
C LYS A 108 -10.03 -23.44 3.37
N ASP A 109 -9.52 -24.66 3.43
CA ASP A 109 -10.15 -25.75 4.17
C ASP A 109 -10.03 -25.49 5.68
N PRO A 110 -11.14 -25.38 6.44
CA PRO A 110 -11.12 -25.16 7.89
C PRO A 110 -10.25 -26.14 8.68
N LYS A 111 -10.04 -27.36 8.18
CA LYS A 111 -9.17 -28.35 8.83
C LYS A 111 -7.68 -28.00 8.72
N LEU A 112 -7.33 -27.17 7.76
CA LEU A 112 -5.96 -26.77 7.44
C LEU A 112 -5.69 -25.29 7.73
N THR A 113 -6.73 -24.47 7.92
CA THR A 113 -6.64 -23.05 8.30
C THR A 113 -6.80 -22.82 9.80
N GLN A 114 -7.02 -23.88 10.58
CA GLN A 114 -7.01 -23.81 12.04
C GLN A 114 -5.58 -23.80 12.58
N TYR A 115 -5.34 -22.88 13.51
CA TYR A 115 -4.14 -22.86 14.33
C TYR A 115 -4.53 -22.58 15.78
N LYS A 116 -4.19 -23.52 16.67
CA LYS A 116 -4.75 -23.61 18.02
C LYS A 116 -6.30 -23.62 17.93
N SER A 117 -6.99 -22.79 18.70
CA SER A 117 -8.46 -22.75 18.73
C SER A 117 -9.10 -21.72 17.79
N LYS A 118 -8.34 -21.17 16.84
CA LYS A 118 -8.81 -20.13 15.92
C LYS A 118 -8.67 -20.59 14.47
N ASP A 119 -9.73 -20.36 13.69
CA ASP A 119 -9.70 -20.48 12.24
C ASP A 119 -9.29 -19.14 11.62
N TYR A 120 -8.31 -19.17 10.73
CA TYR A 120 -7.79 -17.99 10.04
C TYR A 120 -8.37 -17.82 8.62
N ILE A 121 -9.28 -18.71 8.19
CA ILE A 121 -10.08 -18.66 6.95
C ILE A 121 -9.27 -18.82 5.66
N GLU A 122 -8.13 -18.16 5.55
CA GLU A 122 -7.24 -18.21 4.39
C GLU A 122 -5.79 -18.06 4.84
N VAL A 123 -4.98 -19.06 4.53
CA VAL A 123 -3.58 -19.14 4.97
C VAL A 123 -2.69 -19.65 3.86
N ILE A 124 -1.43 -19.25 3.85
CA ILE A 124 -0.38 -20.03 3.18
C ILE A 124 0.09 -21.08 4.19
N ARG A 125 -0.18 -22.34 3.87
CA ARG A 125 0.30 -23.49 4.63
C ARG A 125 1.12 -24.37 3.73
N GLN A 126 2.44 -24.26 3.85
CA GLN A 126 3.39 -25.08 3.11
C GLN A 126 4.04 -26.07 4.07
N ILE A 127 4.00 -27.36 3.73
CA ILE A 127 4.71 -28.43 4.42
C ILE A 127 5.57 -29.17 3.40
N GLY A 128 6.82 -29.45 3.76
CA GLY A 128 7.72 -30.23 2.93
C GLY A 128 9.17 -29.80 3.08
N THR A 129 10.02 -30.30 2.19
CA THR A 129 11.48 -30.23 2.30
C THR A 129 12.12 -29.20 1.36
N SER A 130 11.32 -28.32 0.76
CA SER A 130 11.79 -27.35 -0.24
C SER A 130 11.54 -25.91 0.18
N ASP A 131 12.60 -25.11 0.07
CA ASP A 131 12.53 -23.65 0.17
C ASP A 131 11.42 -23.14 -0.76
N SER A 132 10.62 -22.20 -0.26
CA SER A 132 9.44 -21.71 -0.95
C SER A 132 9.31 -20.20 -0.73
N ASN A 133 8.43 -19.59 -1.52
CA ASN A 133 8.21 -18.16 -1.43
C ASN A 133 6.79 -17.78 -1.82
N PHE A 134 6.43 -16.53 -1.54
CA PHE A 134 5.33 -15.86 -2.21
C PHE A 134 5.62 -14.37 -2.29
N THR A 135 4.90 -13.73 -3.20
CA THR A 135 5.02 -12.31 -3.46
C THR A 135 3.83 -11.57 -2.88
N LEU A 136 4.10 -10.38 -2.34
CA LEU A 136 3.15 -9.43 -1.77
C LEU A 136 3.18 -8.15 -2.60
N LYS A 137 2.02 -7.57 -2.90
CA LYS A 137 1.88 -6.37 -3.75
C LYS A 137 1.30 -5.19 -2.97
N PRO A 138 2.10 -4.50 -2.14
CA PRO A 138 1.67 -3.28 -1.44
C PRO A 138 1.43 -2.09 -2.36
N LYS A 139 1.90 -2.12 -3.62
CA LYS A 139 1.63 -1.09 -4.65
C LYS A 139 1.97 0.35 -4.19
N LYS A 140 3.03 0.49 -3.38
CA LYS A 140 3.48 1.76 -2.76
C LYS A 140 2.46 2.43 -1.82
N LYS A 141 1.38 1.74 -1.44
CA LYS A 141 0.29 2.30 -0.63
C LYS A 141 0.50 2.20 0.89
N PHE A 142 1.59 1.57 1.31
CA PHE A 142 1.83 1.20 2.71
C PHE A 142 3.29 1.43 3.08
N GLN A 143 3.54 1.68 4.36
CA GLN A 143 4.87 1.89 4.94
C GLN A 143 5.44 0.60 5.52
N SER A 144 4.60 -0.23 6.15
CA SER A 144 5.04 -1.37 6.96
C SER A 144 4.24 -2.62 6.66
N LEU A 145 4.91 -3.76 6.68
CA LEU A 145 4.32 -5.10 6.64
C LEU A 145 4.44 -5.73 8.02
N TYR A 146 3.32 -6.22 8.55
CA TYR A 146 3.24 -7.03 9.76
C TYR A 146 2.85 -8.45 9.36
N LEU A 147 3.87 -9.28 9.11
CA LEU A 147 3.68 -10.66 8.66
C LEU A 147 3.56 -11.59 9.87
N GLN A 148 2.42 -12.26 10.00
CA GLN A 148 2.22 -13.31 11.01
C GLN A 148 2.68 -14.66 10.46
N VAL A 149 3.55 -15.35 11.21
CA VAL A 149 4.11 -16.63 10.82
C VAL A 149 4.17 -17.55 12.04
N ALA A 150 3.76 -18.79 11.88
CA ALA A 150 4.07 -19.87 12.81
C ALA A 150 4.87 -20.96 12.12
N ALA A 151 5.88 -21.46 12.83
CA ALA A 151 6.66 -22.61 12.42
C ALA A 151 5.91 -23.92 12.72
N ILE A 152 6.00 -24.89 11.82
CA ILE A 152 5.43 -26.23 11.95
C ILE A 152 6.59 -27.22 12.01
N GLY A 153 6.64 -28.05 13.05
CA GLY A 153 7.60 -29.15 13.19
C GLY A 153 9.02 -28.72 13.58
N THR A 154 9.60 -27.73 12.89
CA THR A 154 10.94 -27.19 13.15
C THR A 154 10.97 -25.67 13.00
N ASP A 155 12.02 -25.03 13.49
CA ASP A 155 12.23 -23.60 13.36
C ASP A 155 12.43 -23.21 11.88
N VAL A 156 11.89 -22.06 11.48
CA VAL A 156 11.89 -21.61 10.08
C VAL A 156 12.53 -20.23 9.98
N ASP A 157 13.49 -20.09 9.08
CA ASP A 157 14.04 -18.79 8.70
C ASP A 157 13.15 -18.10 7.67
N ILE A 158 12.75 -16.87 7.99
CA ILE A 158 11.95 -15.99 7.13
C ILE A 158 12.83 -14.84 6.65
N LYS A 159 12.84 -14.60 5.34
CA LYS A 159 13.48 -13.44 4.72
C LYS A 159 12.45 -12.66 3.89
N ILE A 160 12.44 -11.35 4.05
CA ILE A 160 11.62 -10.44 3.26
C ILE A 160 12.60 -9.62 2.43
N ILE A 161 12.44 -9.67 1.10
CA ILE A 161 13.30 -9.01 0.13
C ILE A 161 12.47 -8.14 -0.82
N ASP A 162 13.09 -7.11 -1.40
CA ASP A 162 12.50 -6.37 -2.53
C ASP A 162 12.74 -7.09 -3.87
N ARG A 163 12.29 -6.49 -4.97
CA ARG A 163 12.48 -7.01 -6.34
C ARG A 163 13.94 -7.10 -6.77
N ASP A 164 14.80 -6.27 -6.20
CA ASP A 164 16.24 -6.26 -6.47
C ASP A 164 17.00 -7.24 -5.54
N SER A 165 16.26 -8.11 -4.83
CA SER A 165 16.77 -9.06 -3.85
C SER A 165 17.49 -8.42 -2.66
N ARG A 166 17.24 -7.13 -2.38
CA ARG A 166 17.78 -6.48 -1.18
C ARG A 166 17.01 -6.96 0.04
N LEU A 167 17.75 -7.31 1.09
CA LEU A 167 17.16 -7.75 2.35
C LEU A 167 16.48 -6.57 3.06
N LEU A 168 15.17 -6.70 3.29
CA LEU A 168 14.38 -5.76 4.08
C LEU A 168 14.30 -6.20 5.54
N LYS A 169 14.11 -7.51 5.76
CA LYS A 169 14.03 -8.12 7.08
C LYS A 169 14.40 -9.60 7.02
N GLN A 170 15.05 -10.09 8.08
CA GLN A 170 15.23 -11.51 8.33
C GLN A 170 14.92 -11.80 9.79
N ASP A 171 14.26 -12.92 10.06
CA ASP A 171 14.00 -13.41 11.40
C ASP A 171 13.83 -14.93 11.39
N THR A 172 14.07 -15.58 12.52
CA THR A 172 13.81 -17.01 12.72
C THR A 172 12.55 -17.14 13.55
N VAL A 173 11.60 -17.96 13.10
CA VAL A 173 10.37 -18.28 13.82
C VAL A 173 10.55 -19.66 14.43
N THR A 174 10.56 -19.74 15.76
CA THR A 174 10.68 -21.02 16.45
C THR A 174 9.32 -21.70 16.57
N VAL A 175 9.30 -23.02 16.69
CA VAL A 175 8.05 -23.78 16.94
C VAL A 175 7.34 -23.29 18.22
N ASN A 176 8.10 -22.82 19.21
CA ASN A 176 7.58 -22.36 20.49
C ASN A 176 7.07 -20.92 20.47
N ASP A 177 7.48 -20.10 19.49
CA ASP A 177 7.02 -18.71 19.37
C ASP A 177 5.51 -18.61 19.15
N GLY A 178 4.93 -19.67 18.61
CA GLY A 178 3.55 -19.67 18.17
C GLY A 178 3.39 -18.82 16.90
N LEU A 179 2.40 -17.93 16.89
CA LEU A 179 2.19 -17.00 15.77
C LEU A 179 2.97 -15.71 16.02
N LYS A 180 4.22 -15.69 15.54
CA LYS A 180 5.14 -14.54 15.65
C LYS A 180 4.83 -13.49 14.60
N VAL A 181 4.98 -12.22 14.95
CA VAL A 181 4.87 -11.10 14.00
C VAL A 181 6.26 -10.65 13.58
N ILE A 182 6.51 -10.61 12.27
CA ILE A 182 7.71 -10.06 11.66
C ILE A 182 7.34 -8.74 10.99
N GLU A 183 7.92 -7.66 11.50
CA GLU A 183 7.72 -6.31 10.96
C GLU A 183 8.84 -5.94 9.98
N ALA A 184 8.46 -5.42 8.81
CA ALA A 184 9.37 -4.95 7.77
C ALA A 184 8.90 -3.61 7.19
N ASN A 185 9.85 -2.68 6.98
CA ASN A 185 9.60 -1.45 6.23
C ASN A 185 9.51 -1.77 4.73
N ILE A 186 8.39 -1.40 4.12
CA ILE A 186 8.07 -1.61 2.70
C ILE A 186 7.70 -0.29 2.00
N ALA A 187 8.04 0.83 2.59
CA ALA A 187 7.68 2.16 2.12
C ALA A 187 8.17 2.41 0.69
N GLY A 188 7.25 2.82 -0.18
CA GLY A 188 7.53 3.09 -1.60
C GLY A 188 7.76 1.85 -2.47
N LEU A 189 7.58 0.62 -1.95
CA LEU A 189 7.76 -0.61 -2.72
C LEU A 189 6.47 -1.01 -3.43
N ASP A 190 6.55 -1.38 -4.71
CA ASP A 190 5.41 -1.98 -5.44
C ASP A 190 5.15 -3.42 -5.01
N GLU A 191 6.22 -4.14 -4.68
CA GLU A 191 6.24 -5.57 -4.48
C GLU A 191 7.36 -5.99 -3.53
N VAL A 192 7.09 -6.97 -2.68
CA VAL A 192 8.07 -7.64 -1.82
C VAL A 192 7.90 -9.15 -1.90
N THR A 193 8.98 -9.90 -1.71
CA THR A 193 8.94 -11.37 -1.71
C THR A 193 9.29 -11.88 -0.32
N VAL A 194 8.46 -12.78 0.18
CA VAL A 194 8.70 -13.53 1.42
C VAL A 194 9.28 -14.88 1.04
N LEU A 195 10.52 -15.12 1.43
CA LEU A 195 11.22 -16.39 1.30
C LEU A 195 11.18 -17.10 2.65
N TYR A 196 10.97 -18.41 2.63
CA TYR A 196 11.03 -19.24 3.82
C TYR A 196 11.65 -20.58 3.48
N ALA A 197 12.57 -21.02 4.35
CA ALA A 197 13.28 -22.28 4.22
C ALA A 197 12.82 -23.22 5.33
N THR A 198 12.53 -24.46 4.97
CA THR A 198 12.23 -25.54 5.90
C THR A 198 13.41 -26.50 5.99
N ASP A 199 13.46 -27.30 7.04
CA ASP A 199 14.47 -28.35 7.15
C ASP A 199 14.25 -29.39 6.03
N LYS A 200 15.31 -29.64 5.26
CA LYS A 200 15.28 -30.48 4.06
C LYS A 200 15.20 -31.98 4.39
N ASP A 201 15.45 -32.34 5.64
CA ASP A 201 15.54 -33.73 6.08
C ASP A 201 14.24 -34.24 6.73
N THR A 202 13.25 -33.38 6.97
CA THR A 202 11.99 -33.74 7.66
C THR A 202 10.74 -33.29 6.89
N ALA A 203 9.98 -34.25 6.37
CA ALA A 203 8.82 -34.03 5.51
C ALA A 203 7.58 -33.42 6.19
N GLU A 204 7.59 -33.26 7.52
CA GLU A 204 6.46 -32.70 8.31
C GLU A 204 6.73 -31.26 8.78
N THR A 205 7.78 -30.62 8.27
CA THR A 205 8.12 -29.24 8.63
C THR A 205 7.57 -28.22 7.65
N GLY A 206 7.29 -27.02 8.13
CA GLY A 206 6.53 -26.07 7.34
C GLY A 206 6.28 -24.73 7.99
N VAL A 207 5.46 -23.93 7.31
CA VAL A 207 4.99 -22.63 7.78
C VAL A 207 3.47 -22.55 7.76
N PHE A 208 2.96 -21.74 8.67
CA PHE A 208 1.57 -21.32 8.69
C PHE A 208 1.52 -19.78 8.71
N ILE A 209 1.02 -19.19 7.64
CA ILE A 209 0.99 -17.74 7.43
C ILE A 209 -0.45 -17.31 7.18
N PRO A 210 -1.13 -16.71 8.18
CA PRO A 210 -2.46 -16.16 8.00
C PRO A 210 -2.47 -14.99 7.04
N LEU A 211 -3.26 -15.08 5.98
CA LEU A 211 -3.39 -14.00 5.00
C LEU A 211 -4.42 -12.94 5.42
N THR A 212 -5.37 -13.32 6.27
CA THR A 212 -6.44 -12.44 6.80
C THR A 212 -5.99 -11.59 7.99
N THR A 213 -4.95 -12.01 8.71
CA THR A 213 -4.46 -11.33 9.92
C THR A 213 -3.00 -10.88 9.83
N SER A 214 -2.26 -11.26 8.78
CA SER A 214 -1.11 -10.47 8.35
C SER A 214 -1.61 -9.23 7.61
N TYR A 215 -0.98 -8.08 7.84
CA TYR A 215 -1.51 -6.81 7.33
C TYR A 215 -0.42 -5.82 6.95
N TYR A 216 -0.79 -4.87 6.09
CA TYR A 216 -0.03 -3.67 5.81
C TYR A 216 -0.52 -2.51 6.65
N LYS A 217 0.39 -1.58 6.96
CA LYS A 217 0.06 -0.24 7.47
C LYS A 217 0.71 0.82 6.62
#